data_AF-A0A6J4NTD5-F1
#
_entry.id   AF-A0A6J4NTD5-F1
#
_cell.length_a   1.000
_cell.length_b   1.000
_cell.length_c   1.000
_cell.angle_alpha   90.00
_cell.angle_beta   90.00
_cell.angle_gamma   90.00
#
_symmetry.space_group_name_H-M   'P 1'
#
loop_
_entity.id
_entity.type
_entity.pdbx_description
1 polymer ?
#
loop_
_entity_poly.entity_id
_entity_poly.type
_entity_poly.pdbx_seq_one_letter_code
_entity_poly.pdbx_strand_id
1 'polypeptide(L)' 'MPAAISVGVNPTFDGERSRRVEAYVLDRDDLELYGCEVEVVFVKRLRGMLRFESVDELLSAMQGDVEQTREVLRAQP' A
#
# COMPACT_ATOMS: atom_id res chain seq x y z
N MET A 1 -11.31 7.03 2.77
CA MET A 1 -10.44 7.56 1.68
C MET A 1 -9.90 6.38 0.89
N PRO A 2 -9.68 6.48 -0.44
CA PRO A 2 -9.07 5.41 -1.22
C PRO A 2 -7.60 5.23 -0.82
N ALA A 3 -7.18 4.00 -0.57
CA ALA A 3 -5.81 3.68 -0.18
C ALA A 3 -5.33 2.36 -0.79
N ALA A 4 -4.06 2.32 -1.19
CA ALA A 4 -3.35 1.07 -1.49
C ALA A 4 -2.69 0.59 -0.19
N ILE A 5 -2.93 -0.68 0.19
CA ILE A 5 -2.51 -1.20 1.49
C ILE A 5 -1.56 -2.38 1.30
N SER A 6 -0.35 -2.26 1.85
CA SER A 6 0.61 -3.34 1.96
C SER A 6 0.49 -4.01 3.33
N VAL A 7 0.42 -5.34 3.36
CA VAL A 7 0.38 -6.13 4.59
C VAL A 7 1.50 -7.17 4.57
N GLY A 8 2.47 -7.04 5.47
CA GLY A 8 3.57 -8.01 5.56
C GLY A 8 4.82 -7.46 6.25
N VAL A 9 5.97 -8.06 5.97
CA VAL A 9 7.25 -7.77 6.65
C VAL A 9 8.18 -6.86 5.84
N ASN A 10 7.73 -6.39 4.66
CA ASN A 10 8.50 -5.59 3.70
C ASN A 10 9.88 -6.21 3.37
N PRO A 11 9.90 -7.32 2.60
CA PRO A 11 11.11 -8.12 2.36
C PRO A 11 12.15 -7.44 1.49
N THR A 12 11.88 -6.25 0.93
CA THR A 12 12.81 -5.49 0.09
C THR A 12 13.89 -4.78 0.92
N PHE A 13 13.64 -4.50 2.19
CA PHE A 13 14.60 -3.85 3.08
C PHE A 13 15.15 -4.85 4.10
N ASP A 14 16.46 -4.84 4.31
CA ASP A 14 17.11 -5.73 5.29
C ASP A 14 16.71 -5.38 6.74
N GLY A 15 16.73 -6.39 7.61
CA GLY A 15 16.46 -6.29 9.05
C GLY A 15 15.24 -7.10 9.52
N GLU A 16 15.23 -7.48 10.79
CA GLU A 16 14.11 -8.18 11.40
C GLU A 16 12.93 -7.21 11.59
N ARG A 17 11.86 -7.40 10.82
CA ARG A 17 10.66 -6.57 10.88
C ARG A 17 9.45 -7.41 11.22
N SER A 18 8.67 -6.96 12.21
CA SER A 18 7.35 -7.50 12.50
C SER A 18 6.39 -7.24 11.33
N ARG A 19 5.30 -8.01 11.26
CA ARG A 19 4.23 -7.78 10.28
C ARG A 19 3.62 -6.39 10.49
N ARG A 20 3.53 -5.61 9.41
CA ARG A 20 2.96 -4.26 9.37
C ARG A 20 1.75 -4.20 8.44
N VAL A 21 0.92 -3.21 8.67
CA VAL A 21 -0.12 -2.74 7.76
C VAL A 21 0.26 -1.31 7.39
N GLU A 22 0.59 -1.07 6.12
CA GLU A 22 1.07 0.21 5.62
C GLU A 22 0.07 0.70 4.56
N ALA A 23 -0.60 1.82 4.83
CA ALA A 23 -1.62 2.38 3.94
C ALA A 23 -1.09 3.66 3.25
N TYR A 24 -1.06 3.65 1.93
CA TYR A 24 -0.81 4.82 1.11
C TYR A 24 -2.14 5.41 0.67
N VAL A 25 -2.53 6.56 1.23
CA VAL A 25 -3.75 7.27 0.83
C VAL A 25 -3.51 7.92 -0.53
N LEU A 26 -4.34 7.59 -1.51
CA LEU A 26 -4.16 8.08 -2.88
C LEU A 26 -4.37 9.60 -2.94
N ASP A 27 -3.51 10.29 -3.69
CA ASP A 27 -3.57 11.73 -3.99
C ASP A 27 -3.51 12.65 -2.76
N ARG A 28 -2.94 12.19 -1.65
CA ARG A 28 -2.81 12.97 -0.41
C ARG A 28 -1.38 12.94 0.10
N ASP A 29 -0.80 14.12 0.26
CA ASP A 29 0.53 14.37 0.83
C ASP A 29 0.48 15.33 2.03
N ASP A 30 -0.72 15.78 2.42
CA ASP A 30 -1.01 16.77 3.46
C ASP A 30 -1.51 16.16 4.78
N LEU A 31 -1.54 14.83 4.89
CA LEU A 31 -2.11 14.13 6.04
C LEU A 31 -1.10 13.98 7.18
N GLU A 32 -1.45 14.49 8.37
CA GLU A 32 -0.76 14.23 9.63
C GLU A 32 -1.56 13.19 10.44
N LEU A 33 -1.12 11.93 10.41
CA LEU A 33 -1.85 10.79 11.01
C LEU A 33 -1.13 10.17 12.21
N TYR A 34 0.03 10.70 12.62
CA TYR A 34 0.74 10.15 13.78
C TYR A 34 -0.07 10.38 15.06
N GLY A 35 -0.30 9.30 15.82
CA GLY A 35 -1.10 9.33 17.05
C GLY A 35 -2.61 9.31 16.82
N CYS A 36 -3.08 9.31 15.57
CA CYS A 36 -4.50 9.15 15.25
C CYS A 36 -4.91 7.68 15.27
N GLU A 37 -6.10 7.40 15.79
CA GLU A 37 -6.78 6.13 15.55
C GLU A 37 -7.36 6.12 14.13
N VAL A 38 -7.08 5.07 13.37
CA VAL A 38 -7.51 4.93 11.98
C VAL A 38 -8.15 3.58 11.75
N GLU A 39 -9.20 3.56 10.92
CA GLU A 39 -9.84 2.33 10.46
C GLU A 39 -9.42 2.03 9.02
N VAL A 40 -9.11 0.76 8.76
CA VAL A 40 -8.72 0.26 7.42
C VAL A 40 -9.69 -0.84 7.02
N VAL A 41 -10.41 -0.62 5.93
CA VAL A 41 -11.34 -1.61 5.35
C VAL A 41 -10.71 -2.19 4.07
N PHE A 42 -10.48 -3.50 4.07
CA PHE A 42 -9.95 -4.21 2.90
C PHE A 42 -11.07 -4.53 1.92
N VAL A 43 -10.95 -4.05 0.69
CA VAL A 43 -11.93 -4.37 -0.36
C VAL A 43 -11.48 -5.54 -1.23
N LYS A 44 -10.29 -5.44 -1.83
CA LYS A 44 -9.79 -6.44 -2.78
C LYS A 44 -8.30 -6.63 -2.59
N ARG A 45 -7.87 -7.89 -2.67
CA ARG A 45 -6.45 -8.24 -2.74
C ARG A 45 -5.94 -8.02 -4.17
N LEU A 46 -4.93 -7.16 -4.34
CA LEU A 46 -4.31 -6.89 -5.64
C LEU A 46 -3.25 -7.94 -6.01
N ARG A 47 -2.28 -8.18 -5.11
CA ARG A 47 -1.16 -9.10 -5.35
C ARG A 47 -0.59 -9.72 -4.07
N GLY A 48 0.36 -10.64 -4.23
CA GLY A 48 1.21 -11.14 -3.15
C GLY A 48 2.36 -10.17 -2.81
N MET A 49 3.04 -10.44 -1.69
CA MET A 49 4.26 -9.72 -1.33
C MET A 49 5.40 -10.17 -2.23
N LEU A 50 6.12 -9.20 -2.79
CA LEU A 50 7.25 -9.41 -3.68
C LEU A 50 8.48 -8.74 -3.08
N ARG A 51 9.64 -9.39 -3.20
CA ARG A 51 10.94 -8.73 -3.03
C ARG A 51 11.34 -8.18 -4.40
N PHE A 52 11.83 -6.94 -4.40
CA PHE A 52 12.33 -6.30 -5.61
C PHE A 52 13.85 -6.20 -5.54
N GLU A 53 14.51 -6.31 -6.69
CA GLU A 53 15.98 -6.27 -6.77
C GLU A 53 16.49 -4.81 -6.86
N SER A 54 15.60 -3.85 -7.10
CA SER A 54 15.91 -2.42 -7.12
C SER A 54 14.77 -1.54 -6.61
N VAL A 55 15.11 -0.30 -6.27
CA VAL A 55 14.12 0.73 -5.90
C VAL A 55 13.22 1.08 -7.08
N ASP A 56 13.76 1.13 -8.30
CA ASP A 56 12.98 1.47 -9.50
C ASP A 56 11.90 0.42 -9.80
N GLU A 57 12.22 -0.87 -9.62
CA GLU A 57 11.23 -1.95 -9.72
C GLU A 57 10.13 -1.83 -8.67
N LEU A 58 10.50 -1.52 -7.42
CA LEU A 58 9.54 -1.28 -6.35
C LEU A 58 8.61 -0.10 -6.70
N LEU A 59 9.16 1.03 -7.16
CA LEU A 59 8.38 2.21 -7.52
C LEU A 59 7.43 1.92 -8.68
N SER A 60 7.89 1.20 -9.71
CA SER A 60 7.05 0.81 -10.85
C SER A 60 5.89 -0.10 -10.41
N ALA A 61 6.17 -1.09 -9.56
CA ALA A 61 5.12 -1.94 -8.98
C ALA A 61 4.12 -1.13 -8.14
N MET A 62 4.60 -0.21 -7.30
CA MET A 62 3.74 0.65 -6.48
C MET A 62 2.85 1.57 -7.33
N GLN A 63 3.35 2.10 -8.45
CA GLN A 63 2.54 2.88 -9.40
C GLN A 63 1.42 2.03 -9.99
N GLY A 64 1.72 0.80 -10.44
CA GLY A 64 0.71 -0.14 -10.94
C GLY A 64 -0.32 -0.54 -9.87
N ASP A 65 0.10 -0.70 -8.60
CA ASP A 65 -0.81 -0.97 -7.49
C ASP A 65 -1.77 0.20 -7.24
N VAL A 66 -1.29 1.45 -7.36
CA VAL A 66 -2.11 2.66 -7.24
C VAL A 66 -3.14 2.73 -8.37
N GLU A 67 -2.75 2.47 -9.61
CA GLU A 67 -3.67 2.46 -10.76
C GLU A 67 -4.77 1.41 -10.59
N GLN A 68 -4.41 0.18 -10.26
CA GLN A 68 -5.39 -0.89 -10.00
C GLN A 68 -6.31 -0.56 -8.82
N THR A 69 -5.77 0.05 -7.76
CA THR A 69 -6.59 0.51 -6.61
C THR A 69 -7.68 1.48 -7.08
N ARG A 70 -7.36 2.43 -7.96
CA ARG A 70 -8.34 3.37 -8.50
C ARG A 70 -9.45 2.65 -9.27
N GLU A 71 -9.08 1.71 -10.13
CA GLU A 71 -10.05 0.95 -10.92
C GLU A 71 -11.01 0.16 -10.03
N VAL A 72 -10.47 -0.56 -9.05
CA VAL A 72 -11.24 -1.38 -8.11
C VAL A 72 -12.18 -0.54 -7.25
N LEU A 73 -11.74 0.62 -6.78
CA LEU A 73 -12.56 1.48 -5.92
C LEU A 73 -13.58 2.31 -6.71
N ARG A 74 -13.35 2.60 -8.00
CA ARG A 74 -14.35 3.21 -8.89
C ARG A 74 -15.46 2.25 -9.30
N ALA A 75 -15.14 0.96 -9.41
CA ALA A 75 -16.09 -0.07 -9.81
C ALA A 75 -17.03 -0.51 -8.66
N GLN A 76 -16.83 0.02 -7.45
CA GLN A 76 -17.71 -0.24 -6.32
C GLN A 76 -18.88 0.76 -6.30
N PRO A 77 -20.10 0.27 -6.03
CA PRO A 77 -21.30 1.10 -5.95
C PRO A 77 -21.28 2.09 -4.78
#